data_AF-A0A348TWF5-F1
#
_entry.id   AF-A0A348TWF5-F1
#
_cell.length_a   1.000
_cell.length_b   1.000
_cell.length_c   1.000
_cell.angle_alpha   90.00
_cell.angle_beta   90.00
_cell.angle_gamma   90.00
#
_symmetry.space_group_name_H-M   'P 1'
#
loop_
_entity.id
_entity.type
_entity.pdbx_description
1 polymer ?
#
loop_
_entity_poly.entity_id
_entity_poly.type
_entity_poly.pdbx_seq_one_letter_code
_entity_poly.pdbx_strand_id
1 'polypeptide(L)'
;MGPFELTDLIGHDVNYTVTETVWSQFFYDPRFRPSITQKRLKEAGLYGRKTGRGFYNYASGMDAAVVAQEEVEIDPMLSEKIVERILCLIINEALDAVWQGIAAPENVDLAMTKGVNYPKGPIQWGREMGWDQVLGTLKRCHKHYGDDRYRPCPLLRHLNTGNAELGE
;
A
#
# COMPACT_ATOMS: atom_id res chain seq x y z
N MET A 1 6.01 0.40 -11.97
CA MET A 1 7.03 0.92 -11.05
C MET A 1 6.79 0.31 -9.69
N GLY A 2 7.83 -0.24 -9.04
CA GLY A 2 7.70 -0.77 -7.68
C GLY A 2 7.55 0.33 -6.63
N PRO A 3 7.01 0.04 -5.43
CA PRO A 3 6.78 1.06 -4.41
C PRO A 3 8.06 1.73 -3.92
N PHE A 4 9.17 0.99 -3.78
CA PHE A 4 10.45 1.57 -3.35
C PHE A 4 11.04 2.51 -4.40
N GLU A 5 11.03 2.11 -5.67
CA GLU A 5 11.48 2.94 -6.78
C GLU A 5 10.61 4.20 -6.92
N LEU A 6 9.30 4.07 -6.71
CA LEU A 6 8.37 5.19 -6.71
C LEU A 6 8.64 6.16 -5.55
N THR A 7 8.95 5.67 -4.35
CA THR A 7 9.30 6.55 -3.23
C THR A 7 10.62 7.29 -3.45
N ASP A 8 11.60 6.65 -4.09
CA ASP A 8 12.87 7.29 -4.45
C ASP A 8 12.66 8.34 -5.56
N LEU A 9 11.67 8.14 -6.45
CA LEU A 9 11.29 9.11 -7.47
C LEU A 9 10.57 10.33 -6.87
N ILE A 10 9.57 10.11 -5.99
CA ILE A 10 8.80 11.17 -5.33
C ILE A 10 9.69 11.99 -4.39
N GLY A 11 10.55 11.31 -3.63
CA GLY A 11 11.32 11.89 -2.55
C GLY A 11 10.86 11.38 -1.19
N HIS A 12 11.79 10.81 -0.41
CA HIS A 12 11.45 10.31 0.93
C HIS A 12 11.01 11.42 1.89
N ASP A 13 11.53 12.64 1.76
CA ASP A 13 11.07 13.80 2.52
C ASP A 13 9.59 14.12 2.27
N VAL A 14 9.15 14.08 1.01
CA VAL A 14 7.76 14.35 0.64
C VAL A 14 6.87 13.18 1.05
N ASN A 15 7.21 11.97 0.60
CA ASN A 15 6.37 10.79 0.81
C ASN A 15 6.22 10.43 2.31
N TYR A 16 7.29 10.53 3.09
CA TYR A 16 7.22 10.30 4.53
C TYR A 16 6.39 11.36 5.23
N THR A 17 6.53 12.64 4.85
CA THR A 17 5.78 13.73 5.48
C THR A 17 4.28 13.61 5.22
N VAL A 18 3.86 13.19 4.02
CA VAL A 18 2.45 12.87 3.74
C VAL A 18 1.97 11.72 4.62
N THR A 19 2.74 10.64 4.73
CA THR A 19 2.39 9.48 5.57
C THR A 19 2.25 9.87 7.05
N GLU A 20 3.22 10.62 7.58
CA GLU A 20 3.22 11.12 8.97
C GLU A 20 2.05 12.07 9.24
N THR A 21 1.72 12.93 8.26
CA THR A 21 0.56 13.82 8.34
C THR A 21 -0.73 13.01 8.44
N VAL A 22 -0.99 12.08 7.51
CA VAL A 22 -2.18 11.22 7.54
C VAL A 22 -2.25 10.46 8.87
N TRP A 23 -1.15 9.85 9.30
CA TRP A 23 -1.11 9.11 10.56
C TRP A 23 -1.48 9.98 11.77
N SER A 24 -0.92 11.19 11.88
CA SER A 24 -1.24 12.12 12.97
C SER A 24 -2.69 12.62 12.93
N GLN A 25 -3.22 12.89 11.73
CA GLN A 25 -4.61 13.37 11.55
C GLN A 25 -5.64 12.27 11.85
N PHE A 26 -5.28 11.01 11.64
CA PHE A 26 -6.09 9.85 12.04
C PHE A 26 -5.77 9.38 13.48
N PHE A 27 -5.38 10.31 14.37
CA PHE A 27 -5.12 10.04 15.79
C PHE A 27 -4.18 8.86 16.03
N TYR A 28 -3.15 8.74 15.20
CA TYR A 28 -2.13 7.70 15.25
C TYR A 28 -2.64 6.28 14.98
N ASP A 29 -3.68 6.12 14.16
CA ASP A 29 -4.20 4.80 13.79
C ASP A 29 -3.08 3.88 13.24
N PRO A 30 -2.93 2.64 13.76
CA PRO A 30 -1.90 1.70 13.32
C PRO A 30 -1.85 1.41 11.82
N ARG A 31 -2.97 1.57 11.10
CA ARG A 31 -3.04 1.40 9.64
C ARG A 31 -2.10 2.33 8.90
N PHE A 32 -1.98 3.58 9.34
CA PHE A 32 -1.16 4.60 8.69
C PHE A 32 0.22 4.76 9.32
N ARG A 33 0.56 3.93 10.32
CA ARG A 33 1.83 4.05 11.06
C ARG A 33 3.03 4.07 10.09
N PRO A 34 3.88 5.12 10.13
CA PRO A 34 5.00 5.26 9.20
C PRO A 34 6.11 4.25 9.47
N SER A 35 6.96 4.02 8.46
CA SER A 35 8.10 3.11 8.56
C SER A 35 9.32 3.79 9.20
N ILE A 36 9.94 3.11 10.18
CA ILE A 36 11.20 3.55 10.79
C ILE A 36 12.32 3.60 9.74
N THR A 37 12.35 2.64 8.81
CA THR A 37 13.35 2.59 7.73
C THR A 37 13.26 3.83 6.86
N GLN A 38 12.04 4.24 6.48
CA GLN A 38 11.85 5.44 5.67
C GLN A 38 12.17 6.71 6.47
N LYS A 39 11.85 6.75 7.77
CA LYS A 39 12.22 7.86 8.66
C LYS A 39 13.73 8.09 8.65
N ARG A 40 14.52 7.02 8.77
CA ARG A 40 15.99 7.09 8.73
C ARG A 40 16.52 7.64 7.41
N LEU A 41 15.92 7.26 6.28
CA LEU A 41 16.29 7.81 4.97
C LEU A 41 16.02 9.32 4.90
N LYS A 42 14.85 9.77 5.38
CA LYS A 42 14.50 11.19 5.50
C LYS A 42 15.49 11.93 6.40
N GLU A 43 15.74 11.46 7.62
CA GLU A 43 16.62 12.12 8.59
C GLU A 43 18.08 12.18 8.12
N ALA A 44 18.53 11.20 7.33
CA ALA A 44 19.87 11.17 6.75
C ALA A 44 20.02 12.03 5.47
N GLY A 45 18.96 12.71 5.01
CA GLY A 45 18.99 13.48 3.75
C GLY A 45 19.06 12.61 2.48
N LEU A 46 18.75 11.31 2.59
CA LEU A 46 18.74 10.38 1.48
C LEU A 46 17.34 10.35 0.87
N TYR A 47 17.04 11.32 0.01
CA TYR A 47 15.70 11.52 -0.55
C TYR A 47 15.44 10.80 -1.88
N GLY A 48 16.27 9.84 -2.29
CA GLY A 48 16.11 9.14 -3.55
C GLY A 48 16.83 9.83 -4.71
N ARG A 49 16.19 9.89 -5.88
CA ARG A 49 16.82 10.31 -7.14
C ARG A 49 17.39 11.73 -7.08
N LYS A 50 16.66 12.65 -6.45
CA LYS A 50 17.06 14.07 -6.36
C LYS A 50 18.31 14.33 -5.52
N THR A 51 18.68 13.40 -4.63
CA THR A 51 19.91 13.46 -3.81
C THR A 51 20.92 12.38 -4.21
N GLY A 52 20.68 11.66 -5.32
CA GLY A 52 21.55 10.58 -5.78
C GLY A 52 21.49 9.30 -4.94
N ARG A 53 20.66 9.23 -3.89
CA ARG A 53 20.59 8.08 -2.96
C ARG A 53 19.27 8.02 -2.21
N GLY A 54 18.63 6.85 -2.21
CA GLY A 54 17.45 6.49 -1.40
C GLY A 54 17.54 5.02 -0.99
N PHE A 55 16.51 4.23 -1.28
CA PHE A 55 16.65 2.76 -1.28
C PHE A 55 17.69 2.30 -2.29
N TYR A 56 17.79 2.98 -3.44
CA TYR A 56 18.76 2.68 -4.49
C TYR A 56 19.88 3.72 -4.56
N ASN A 57 20.99 3.33 -5.22
CA ASN A 57 22.13 4.20 -5.45
C ASN A 57 22.09 4.82 -6.86
N TYR A 58 21.81 6.12 -6.96
CA TYR A 58 21.72 6.82 -8.25
C TYR A 58 23.00 7.59 -8.60
N ALA A 59 24.09 7.44 -7.84
CA ALA A 59 25.35 8.17 -8.05
C ALA A 59 25.96 7.96 -9.45
N SER A 60 25.72 6.80 -10.06
CA SER A 60 26.21 6.42 -11.40
C SER A 60 25.16 6.54 -12.51
N GLY A 61 24.04 7.23 -12.28
CA GLY A 61 22.94 7.41 -13.23
C GLY A 61 21.76 6.46 -12.99
N MET A 62 20.63 6.72 -13.67
CA MET A 62 19.34 6.03 -13.45
C MET A 62 19.42 4.51 -13.69
N ASP A 63 20.15 4.08 -14.72
CA ASP A 63 20.27 2.67 -15.08
C ASP A 63 21.14 1.89 -14.08
N ALA A 64 22.17 2.52 -13.52
CA ALA A 64 23.10 1.86 -12.60
C ALA A 64 22.48 1.57 -11.21
N ALA A 65 21.44 2.31 -10.81
CA ALA A 65 20.76 2.14 -9.52
C ALA A 65 19.91 0.87 -9.43
N VAL A 66 19.35 0.46 -10.57
CA VAL A 66 18.59 -0.80 -10.73
C VAL A 66 19.56 -1.96 -10.90
N VAL A 67 20.70 -1.73 -11.59
CA VAL A 67 21.71 -2.75 -11.93
C VAL A 67 22.64 -3.10 -10.76
N ALA A 68 22.84 -2.21 -9.78
CA ALA A 68 23.67 -2.49 -8.60
C ALA A 68 22.99 -3.40 -7.54
N GLN A 69 21.82 -3.95 -7.84
CA GLN A 69 21.20 -4.97 -7.00
C GLN A 69 22.00 -6.26 -7.15
N GLU A 70 22.42 -6.85 -6.03
CA GLU A 70 22.90 -8.24 -6.05
C GLU A 70 21.79 -9.11 -6.66
N GLU A 71 22.15 -10.08 -7.52
CA GLU A 71 21.20 -11.08 -8.01
C GLU A 71 20.68 -11.89 -6.82
N VAL A 72 19.56 -11.44 -6.25
CA VAL A 72 18.86 -12.17 -5.21
C VAL A 72 17.93 -13.16 -5.89
N GLU A 73 18.06 -14.43 -5.55
CA GLU A 73 17.12 -15.46 -5.96
C GLU A 73 15.71 -15.08 -5.46
N ILE A 74 14.78 -14.88 -6.39
CA ILE A 74 13.41 -14.50 -6.08
C ILE A 74 12.63 -15.76 -5.75
N ASP A 75 12.31 -15.97 -4.48
CA ASP A 75 11.34 -16.99 -4.06
C ASP A 75 9.94 -16.63 -4.62
N PRO A 76 9.38 -17.43 -5.54
CA PRO A 76 8.08 -17.16 -6.14
C PRO A 76 6.95 -17.13 -5.10
N MET A 77 7.00 -18.02 -4.10
CA MET A 77 5.97 -18.11 -3.07
C MET A 77 5.99 -16.89 -2.14
N LEU A 78 7.19 -16.41 -1.79
CA LEU A 78 7.33 -15.20 -1.00
C LEU A 78 6.83 -13.98 -1.78
N SER A 79 7.17 -13.89 -3.06
CA SER A 79 6.77 -12.78 -3.94
C SER A 79 5.26 -12.68 -4.06
N GLU A 80 4.58 -13.81 -4.27
CA GLU A 80 3.13 -13.88 -4.32
C GLU A 80 2.49 -13.43 -2.99
N LYS A 81 3.02 -13.89 -1.85
CA LYS A 81 2.57 -13.45 -0.52
C LYS A 81 2.75 -11.95 -0.28
N ILE A 82 3.83 -11.36 -0.77
CA ILE A 82 4.08 -9.92 -0.67
C ILE A 82 3.02 -9.15 -1.46
N VAL A 83 2.77 -9.55 -2.71
CA VAL A 83 1.77 -8.92 -3.58
C VAL A 83 0.37 -9.07 -2.99
N GLU A 84 -0.03 -10.28 -2.58
CA GLU A 84 -1.34 -10.54 -1.98
C GLU A 84 -1.57 -9.67 -0.74
N ARG A 85 -0.57 -9.60 0.16
CA ARG A 85 -0.66 -8.80 1.38
C ARG A 85 -0.83 -7.32 1.09
N ILE A 86 -0.10 -6.77 0.10
CA ILE A 86 -0.19 -5.36 -0.28
C ILE A 86 -1.57 -5.08 -0.87
N LEU A 87 -2.03 -5.89 -1.82
CA LEU A 87 -3.34 -5.73 -2.46
C LEU A 87 -4.47 -5.80 -1.44
N CYS A 88 -4.46 -6.77 -0.53
CA CYS A 88 -5.50 -6.90 0.50
C CYS A 88 -5.58 -5.66 1.41
N LEU A 89 -4.45 -5.03 1.75
CA LEU A 89 -4.45 -3.79 2.53
C LEU A 89 -5.02 -2.60 1.74
N ILE A 90 -4.67 -2.48 0.46
CA ILE A 90 -5.21 -1.44 -0.43
C ILE A 90 -6.74 -1.60 -0.59
N ILE A 91 -7.20 -2.83 -0.83
CA ILE A 91 -8.64 -3.16 -0.95
C ILE A 91 -9.36 -2.81 0.36
N ASN A 92 -8.78 -3.19 1.50
CA ASN A 92 -9.36 -2.91 2.81
C ASN A 92 -9.53 -1.40 3.06
N GLU A 93 -8.54 -0.61 2.67
CA GLU A 93 -8.57 0.85 2.80
C GLU A 93 -9.57 1.51 1.83
N ALA A 94 -9.66 1.01 0.59
CA ALA A 94 -10.66 1.47 -0.38
C ALA A 94 -12.09 1.22 0.13
N LEU A 95 -12.35 0.04 0.71
CA LEU A 95 -13.65 -0.27 1.31
C LEU A 95 -13.91 0.56 2.58
N ASP A 96 -12.89 0.90 3.35
CA ASP A 96 -13.02 1.77 4.53
C ASP A 96 -13.40 3.20 4.12
N ALA A 97 -12.82 3.72 3.04
CA ALA A 97 -13.18 5.03 2.48
C ALA A 97 -14.65 5.08 2.01
N VAL A 98 -15.13 4.03 1.36
CA VAL A 98 -16.55 3.88 0.99
C VAL A 98 -17.43 3.79 2.24
N TRP A 99 -17.04 2.96 3.21
CA TRP A 99 -17.79 2.77 4.46
C TRP A 99 -17.97 4.06 5.25
N GLN A 100 -16.96 4.94 5.24
CA GLN A 100 -17.00 6.25 5.87
C GLN A 100 -17.74 7.31 5.05
N GLY A 101 -18.22 6.98 3.85
CA GLY A 101 -18.93 7.92 2.96
C GLY A 101 -18.03 8.98 2.33
N ILE A 102 -16.72 8.72 2.21
CA ILE A 102 -15.75 9.65 1.60
C ILE A 102 -16.00 9.79 0.09
N ALA A 103 -16.29 8.68 -0.57
CA ALA A 103 -16.59 8.63 -2.00
C ALA A 103 -17.42 7.39 -2.35
N ALA A 104 -18.13 7.45 -3.47
CA ALA A 104 -18.78 6.29 -4.07
C ALA A 104 -17.73 5.26 -4.55
N PRO A 105 -18.05 3.96 -4.59
CA PRO A 105 -17.09 2.91 -4.96
C PRO A 105 -16.41 3.15 -6.32
N GLU A 106 -17.18 3.59 -7.32
CA GLU A 106 -16.72 3.82 -8.68
C GLU A 106 -15.72 4.99 -8.73
N ASN A 107 -15.95 6.00 -7.90
CA ASN A 107 -15.07 7.17 -7.78
C ASN A 107 -13.75 6.82 -7.09
N VAL A 108 -13.76 5.89 -6.13
CA VAL A 108 -12.53 5.37 -5.51
C VAL A 108 -11.69 4.64 -6.57
N ASP A 109 -12.31 3.75 -7.35
CA ASP A 109 -11.62 3.03 -8.42
C ASP A 109 -11.10 3.97 -9.51
N LEU A 110 -11.89 4.96 -9.91
CA LEU A 110 -11.47 5.99 -10.87
C LEU A 110 -10.28 6.81 -10.34
N ALA A 111 -10.32 7.23 -9.07
CA ALA A 111 -9.24 8.00 -8.46
C ALA A 111 -7.92 7.21 -8.45
N MET A 112 -7.96 5.91 -8.15
CA MET A 112 -6.75 5.09 -8.09
C MET A 112 -6.17 4.78 -9.47
N THR A 113 -7.04 4.56 -10.47
CA THR A 113 -6.60 4.31 -11.85
C THR A 113 -6.09 5.56 -12.55
N LYS A 114 -6.69 6.74 -12.31
CA LYS A 114 -6.30 8.00 -12.96
C LYS A 114 -5.30 8.83 -12.16
N GLY A 115 -5.33 8.76 -10.84
CA GLY A 115 -4.46 9.54 -9.96
C GLY A 115 -3.08 8.91 -9.76
N VAL A 116 -3.04 7.59 -9.51
CA VAL A 116 -1.77 6.88 -9.22
C VAL A 116 -1.47 5.76 -10.22
N ASN A 117 -2.20 5.73 -11.33
CA ASN A 117 -1.97 4.83 -12.46
C ASN A 117 -2.00 3.34 -12.08
N TYR A 118 -2.89 2.95 -11.16
CA TYR A 118 -3.15 1.53 -10.94
C TYR A 118 -3.80 0.94 -12.19
N PRO A 119 -3.42 -0.28 -12.60
CA PRO A 119 -3.98 -0.89 -13.81
C PRO A 119 -5.47 -1.25 -13.65
N LYS A 120 -5.95 -1.31 -12.40
CA LYS A 120 -7.34 -1.59 -12.03
C LYS A 120 -7.66 -0.92 -10.70
N GLY A 121 -8.94 -0.61 -10.50
CA GLY A 121 -9.43 -0.09 -9.24
C GLY A 121 -9.34 -1.13 -8.11
N PRO A 122 -9.05 -0.71 -6.87
CA PRO A 122 -8.96 -1.64 -5.74
C PRO A 122 -10.27 -2.35 -5.42
N ILE A 123 -11.43 -1.71 -5.58
CA ILE A 123 -12.72 -2.36 -5.31
C ILE A 123 -12.97 -3.42 -6.37
N GLN A 124 -12.69 -3.13 -7.64
CA GLN A 124 -12.73 -4.14 -8.71
C GLN A 124 -11.77 -5.31 -8.45
N TRP A 125 -10.53 -5.07 -8.00
CA TRP A 125 -9.63 -6.15 -7.59
C TRP A 125 -10.22 -7.03 -6.49
N GLY A 126 -10.85 -6.41 -5.49
CA GLY A 126 -11.51 -7.14 -4.41
C GLY A 126 -12.67 -8.01 -4.90
N ARG A 127 -13.48 -7.54 -5.86
CA ARG A 127 -14.55 -8.31 -6.50
C ARG A 127 -14.01 -9.54 -7.23
N GLU A 128 -12.91 -9.40 -7.96
CA GLU A 128 -12.31 -10.50 -8.73
C GLU A 128 -11.57 -11.51 -7.84
N MET A 129 -10.89 -11.03 -6.79
CA MET A 129 -10.20 -11.87 -5.82
C MET A 129 -11.19 -12.64 -4.93
N GLY A 130 -12.37 -12.08 -4.68
CA GLY A 130 -13.34 -12.61 -3.73
C GLY A 130 -13.14 -12.04 -2.33
N TRP A 131 -14.24 -11.61 -1.71
CA TRP A 131 -14.23 -10.99 -0.38
C TRP A 131 -13.78 -11.97 0.72
N ASP A 132 -14.01 -13.26 0.52
CA ASP A 132 -13.60 -14.34 1.42
C ASP A 132 -12.08 -14.50 1.45
N GLN A 133 -11.43 -14.44 0.28
CA GLN A 133 -9.98 -14.47 0.18
C GLN A 133 -9.37 -13.23 0.85
N VAL A 134 -9.85 -12.03 0.53
CA VAL A 134 -9.35 -10.77 1.13
C VAL A 134 -9.50 -10.80 2.65
N LEU A 135 -10.69 -11.15 3.16
CA LEU A 135 -10.96 -11.24 4.59
C LEU A 135 -10.10 -12.31 5.26
N GLY A 136 -9.93 -13.46 4.61
CA GLY A 136 -9.08 -14.55 5.08
C GLY A 136 -7.62 -14.12 5.21
N THR A 137 -7.08 -13.45 4.20
CA THR A 137 -5.70 -12.95 4.20
C THR A 137 -5.47 -11.93 5.32
N LEU A 138 -6.36 -10.95 5.47
CA LEU A 138 -6.26 -9.96 6.55
C LEU A 138 -6.36 -10.60 7.93
N LYS A 139 -7.27 -11.56 8.15
CA LYS A 139 -7.36 -12.32 9.41
C LYS A 139 -6.09 -13.11 9.70
N ARG A 140 -5.50 -13.76 8.69
CA ARG A 140 -4.22 -14.48 8.84
C ARG A 140 -3.09 -13.53 9.22
N CYS A 141 -2.97 -12.38 8.56
CA CYS A 141 -1.98 -11.38 8.91
C CYS A 141 -2.22 -10.79 10.31
N HIS A 142 -3.45 -10.43 10.66
CA HIS A 142 -3.80 -9.90 11.98
C HIS A 142 -3.44 -10.89 13.09
N LYS A 143 -3.78 -12.17 12.91
CA LYS A 143 -3.41 -13.24 13.86
C LYS A 143 -1.90 -13.46 13.95
N HIS A 144 -1.19 -13.44 12.82
CA HIS A 144 0.24 -13.73 12.77
C HIS A 144 1.08 -12.59 13.37
N TYR A 145 0.77 -11.34 13.04
CA TYR A 145 1.54 -10.18 13.48
C TYR A 145 1.03 -9.56 14.79
N GLY A 146 -0.22 -9.83 15.17
CA GLY A 146 -0.84 -9.21 16.35
C GLY A 146 -1.00 -7.69 16.22
N ASP A 147 -1.02 -7.16 14.99
CA ASP A 147 -1.07 -5.72 14.73
C ASP A 147 -2.40 -5.33 14.05
N ASP A 148 -3.09 -4.35 14.64
CA ASP A 148 -4.36 -3.80 14.14
C ASP A 148 -4.27 -3.11 12.78
N ARG A 149 -3.06 -2.88 12.26
CA ARG A 149 -2.84 -2.54 10.85
C ARG A 149 -3.58 -3.48 9.90
N TYR A 150 -3.71 -4.76 10.26
CA TYR A 150 -4.38 -5.78 9.44
C TYR A 150 -5.87 -5.96 9.76
N ARG A 151 -6.47 -5.10 10.60
CA ARG A 151 -7.88 -5.26 10.99
C ARG A 151 -8.80 -5.11 9.76
N PRO A 152 -9.66 -6.10 9.46
CA PRO A 152 -10.62 -6.00 8.36
C PRO A 152 -11.64 -4.89 8.64
N CYS A 153 -11.94 -4.06 7.64
CA CYS A 153 -12.97 -3.04 7.74
C CYS A 153 -14.37 -3.68 7.91
N PRO A 154 -15.34 -2.96 8.52
CA PRO A 154 -16.69 -3.49 8.70
C PRO A 154 -17.38 -3.87 7.39
N LEU A 155 -17.26 -3.02 6.36
CA LEU A 155 -17.89 -3.25 5.05
C LEU A 155 -17.44 -4.57 4.41
N LEU A 156 -16.14 -4.90 4.48
CA LEU A 156 -15.62 -6.17 3.98
C LEU A 156 -16.29 -7.38 4.65
N ARG A 157 -16.58 -7.29 5.95
CA ARG A 157 -17.28 -8.37 6.67
C ARG A 157 -18.73 -8.50 6.19
N HIS A 158 -19.41 -7.38 5.98
CA HIS A 158 -20.79 -7.37 5.47
C HIS A 158 -20.87 -7.95 4.06
N LEU A 159 -19.99 -7.50 3.15
CA LEU A 159 -19.88 -8.02 1.78
C LEU A 159 -19.61 -9.53 1.77
N ASN A 160 -18.70 -10.01 2.62
CA ASN A 160 -18.41 -11.43 2.73
C ASN A 160 -19.60 -12.27 3.23
N THR A 161 -20.49 -11.67 4.03
CA THR A 161 -21.69 -12.36 4.55
C THR A 161 -22.93 -12.17 3.67
N GLY A 162 -22.85 -11.41 2.57
CA GLY A 162 -24.01 -11.04 1.75
C GLY A 162 -24.97 -10.05 2.41
N ASN A 163 -24.53 -9.37 3.47
CA ASN A 163 -25.33 -8.39 4.22
C ASN A 163 -25.19 -6.95 3.69
N ALA A 164 -24.39 -6.76 2.65
CA ALA A 164 -24.22 -5.50 1.95
C ALA A 164 -23.91 -5.79 0.48
N GLU A 165 -24.24 -4.85 -0.39
CA GLU A 165 -23.87 -4.85 -1.80
C GLU A 165 -23.23 -3.50 -2.14
N LEU A 166 -22.15 -3.54 -2.90
CA LEU A 166 -21.59 -2.35 -3.52
C LEU A 166 -22.37 -2.15 -4.81
N GLY A 167 -23.06 -1.00 -4.92
CA GLY A 167 -23.75 -0.61 -6.16
C GLY A 167 -22.83 -0.63 -7.39
N GLU A 168 -23.46 -0.51 -8.55
CA GLU A 168 -22.79 -0.22 -9.83
C GLU A 168 -22.49 1.27 -9.99
#